data_AF-A0A2E7MXI6-F1
#
_entry.id   AF-A0A2E7MXI6-F1
#
_cell.length_a   1.000
_cell.length_b   1.000
_cell.length_c   1.000
_cell.angle_alpha   90.00
_cell.angle_beta   90.00
_cell.angle_gamma   90.00
#
_symmetry.space_group_name_H-M   'P 1'
#
loop_
_entity.id
_entity.type
_entity.pdbx_description
1 polymer ?
#
loop_
_entity_poly.entity_id
_entity_poly.type
_entity_poly.pdbx_seq_one_letter_code
_entity_poly.pdbx_strand_id
1 'polypeptide(L)'
;MQHFYDGQIRRYTTQMMRILSNFPVIDGDGQTKEVPVMYGDLTRQVANIIRENSENKLPSAPRISVYITGLELDKDRLTDSTYTRKTNIRERAYDETAKEYVNTEGKAYTVERLIPTPYLMRCNADIWASNTDQKLQLLEQILVLFNPSLEMQTTDNFIDWTSITVVHLENVQWSSRSVPVGVDTEIDIATLSFSIPVYISPPTKVRKMGVITNIITSMFDETNGTIEDGISQPQLNAYDDTSLPGKSTDSRGSRVGSTAGGHSANVNFAQWTVYVSQGNAQLVANGMVGVKNWREIFTALPGVYAAGVSRIFLTNDDNSMTATGTFAINPLDEGMIAIDFDTDSFPADTIITSSSGSRTSVDYVIDPTNYDPTPIKVSGLRLLLLDNVGDADATNVPNAWANADGTGFVAKINDIIEWDGSKWNIIFDASATTTTTYITNLHTQTQYRFKNQEWLLSIDGDYPVGTWRIELSG
;
A
#
# COMPACT_ATOMS: atom_id res chain seq x y z
N MET A 1 -8.51 -10.90 24.78
CA MET A 1 -9.25 -11.34 23.59
C MET A 1 -10.64 -10.72 23.64
N GLN A 2 -10.93 -9.75 22.77
CA GLN A 2 -12.26 -9.13 22.66
C GLN A 2 -13.25 -10.16 22.08
N HIS A 3 -14.50 -10.10 22.53
CA HIS A 3 -15.60 -10.99 22.16
C HIS A 3 -15.72 -11.17 20.64
N PHE A 4 -15.58 -12.42 20.18
CA PHE A 4 -15.53 -12.82 18.77
C PHE A 4 -16.90 -13.35 18.30
N TYR A 5 -17.90 -12.47 18.24
CA TYR A 5 -19.24 -12.83 17.76
C TYR A 5 -19.66 -11.93 16.61
N ASP A 6 -19.73 -12.51 15.42
CA ASP A 6 -20.13 -11.86 14.16
C ASP A 6 -21.55 -12.30 13.70
N GLY A 7 -22.24 -13.11 14.52
CA GLY A 7 -23.60 -13.55 14.26
C GLY A 7 -23.80 -14.25 12.91
N GLN A 8 -22.78 -14.94 12.38
CA GLN A 8 -22.83 -15.56 11.04
C GLN A 8 -23.98 -16.58 10.92
N ILE A 9 -24.08 -17.53 11.86
CA ILE A 9 -25.19 -18.51 11.89
C ILE A 9 -26.55 -17.79 12.01
N ARG A 10 -26.63 -16.76 12.85
CA ARG A 10 -27.87 -15.97 13.04
C ARG A 10 -28.33 -15.30 11.74
N ARG A 11 -27.41 -14.86 10.88
CA ARG A 11 -27.74 -14.32 9.55
C ARG A 11 -28.41 -15.37 8.68
N TYR A 12 -27.83 -16.58 8.57
CA TYR A 12 -28.43 -17.69 7.82
C TYR A 12 -29.82 -18.05 8.34
N THR A 13 -29.98 -18.18 9.66
CA THR A 13 -31.29 -18.44 10.28
C THR A 13 -32.32 -17.33 10.01
N THR A 14 -31.90 -16.06 10.02
CA THR A 14 -32.78 -14.93 9.76
C THR A 14 -33.25 -14.90 8.31
N GLN A 15 -32.37 -15.21 7.37
CA GLN A 15 -32.74 -15.30 5.96
C GLN A 15 -33.64 -16.51 5.68
N MET A 16 -33.42 -17.63 6.37
CA MET A 16 -34.33 -18.78 6.32
C MET A 16 -35.75 -18.42 6.81
N MET A 17 -35.85 -17.67 7.92
CA MET A 17 -37.16 -17.18 8.39
C MET A 17 -37.82 -16.24 7.38
N ARG A 18 -37.05 -15.43 6.64
CA ARG A 18 -37.58 -14.54 5.61
C ARG A 18 -38.12 -15.29 4.40
N ILE A 19 -37.43 -16.36 3.96
CA ILE A 19 -37.91 -17.23 2.88
C ILE A 19 -39.25 -17.86 3.26
N LEU A 20 -39.44 -18.22 4.53
CA LEU A 20 -40.66 -18.83 5.05
C LEU A 20 -41.72 -17.80 5.52
N SER A 21 -41.44 -16.50 5.38
CA SER A 21 -42.35 -15.42 5.77
C SER A 21 -43.22 -14.95 4.60
N ASN A 22 -44.30 -14.23 4.91
CA ASN A 22 -45.23 -13.65 3.93
C ASN A 22 -46.07 -14.66 3.12
N PHE A 23 -46.40 -15.82 3.71
CA PHE A 23 -47.42 -16.73 3.17
C PHE A 23 -48.75 -16.50 3.91
N PRO A 24 -49.72 -15.82 3.28
CA PRO A 24 -51.04 -15.66 3.86
C PRO A 24 -51.87 -16.94 3.74
N VAL A 25 -52.81 -17.10 4.67
CA VAL A 25 -53.83 -18.15 4.64
C VAL A 25 -55.20 -17.49 4.63
N ILE A 26 -56.13 -18.05 3.86
CA ILE A 26 -57.54 -17.66 3.88
C ILE A 26 -58.24 -18.56 4.90
N ASP A 27 -58.82 -17.95 5.93
CA ASP A 27 -59.61 -18.68 6.91
C ASP A 27 -60.99 -19.06 6.33
N GLY A 28 -61.73 -19.94 7.00
CA GLY A 28 -63.07 -20.36 6.57
C GLY A 28 -64.06 -19.20 6.36
N ASP A 29 -63.80 -18.05 7.01
CA ASP A 29 -64.58 -16.81 6.91
C ASP A 29 -64.11 -15.88 5.76
N GLY A 30 -63.19 -16.33 4.91
CA GLY A 30 -62.70 -15.57 3.75
C GLY A 30 -61.74 -14.43 4.07
N GLN A 31 -61.34 -14.28 5.34
CA GLN A 31 -60.35 -13.28 5.77
C GLN A 31 -58.92 -13.79 5.56
N THR A 32 -58.06 -12.92 5.04
CA THR A 32 -56.64 -13.21 4.86
C THR A 32 -55.89 -12.98 6.17
N LYS A 33 -55.23 -14.02 6.67
CA LYS A 33 -54.42 -13.97 7.90
C LYS A 33 -52.96 -14.23 7.56
N GLU A 34 -52.08 -13.32 7.98
CA GLU A 34 -50.64 -13.50 7.89
C GLU A 34 -50.15 -14.51 8.93
N VAL A 35 -49.31 -15.45 8.50
CA VAL A 35 -48.76 -16.49 9.36
C VAL A 35 -47.44 -16.00 9.96
N PRO A 36 -47.32 -15.88 11.30
CA PRO A 36 -46.07 -15.45 11.91
C PRO A 36 -45.03 -16.58 11.90
N VAL A 37 -43.80 -16.22 11.56
CA VAL A 37 -42.62 -17.09 11.62
C VAL A 37 -41.79 -16.74 12.85
N MET A 38 -41.46 -17.72 13.68
CA MET A 38 -40.64 -17.53 14.88
C MET A 38 -39.42 -18.44 14.88
N TYR A 39 -38.33 -17.97 15.50
CA TYR A 39 -37.17 -18.81 15.77
C TYR A 39 -37.32 -19.51 17.13
N GLY A 40 -37.21 -20.84 17.14
CA GLY A 40 -37.26 -21.64 18.36
C GLY A 40 -37.94 -22.98 18.13
N ASP A 41 -37.56 -23.97 18.94
CA ASP A 41 -38.25 -25.27 18.96
C ASP A 41 -39.55 -25.12 19.76
N LEU A 42 -40.68 -25.13 19.04
CA LEU A 42 -42.01 -25.18 19.64
C LEU A 42 -42.30 -26.61 20.07
N THR A 43 -41.66 -27.10 21.13
CA THR A 43 -42.09 -28.38 21.70
C THR A 43 -43.50 -28.26 22.30
N ARG A 44 -44.22 -29.38 22.38
CA ARG A 44 -45.58 -29.44 22.99
C ARG A 44 -45.62 -28.88 24.42
N GLN A 45 -44.51 -28.91 25.16
CA GLN A 45 -44.40 -28.32 26.50
C GLN A 45 -44.37 -26.78 26.45
N VAL A 46 -43.70 -26.19 25.46
CA VAL A 46 -43.69 -24.74 25.22
C VAL A 46 -45.06 -24.26 24.75
N ALA A 47 -45.79 -25.07 23.98
CA ALA A 47 -47.18 -24.78 23.61
C ALA A 47 -48.11 -24.71 24.83
N ASN A 48 -47.95 -25.59 25.83
CA ASN A 48 -48.70 -25.52 27.09
C ASN A 48 -48.34 -24.29 27.94
N ILE A 49 -47.08 -23.82 27.87
CA ILE A 49 -46.64 -22.57 28.52
C ILE A 49 -47.23 -21.34 27.81
N ILE A 50 -47.27 -21.33 26.47
CA ILE A 50 -47.95 -20.28 25.67
C ILE A 50 -49.45 -20.23 25.98
N ARG A 51 -50.03 -21.38 26.36
CA ARG A 51 -51.42 -21.51 26.80
C ARG A 51 -51.64 -21.05 28.25
N GLU A 52 -50.61 -20.56 28.96
CA GLU A 52 -50.66 -20.21 30.39
C GLU A 52 -51.24 -21.35 31.26
N ASN A 53 -51.08 -22.60 30.81
CA ASN A 53 -51.64 -23.77 31.48
C ASN A 53 -53.18 -23.78 31.59
N SER A 54 -53.89 -23.01 30.76
CA SER A 54 -55.37 -22.96 30.72
C SER A 54 -55.90 -23.71 29.50
N GLU A 55 -56.78 -24.69 29.70
CA GLU A 55 -57.39 -25.43 28.57
C GLU A 55 -58.36 -24.58 27.73
N ASN A 56 -58.81 -23.43 28.25
CA ASN A 56 -59.83 -22.61 27.61
C ASN A 56 -59.27 -21.57 26.61
N LYS A 57 -57.95 -21.43 26.52
CA LYS A 57 -57.29 -20.51 25.57
C LYS A 57 -56.97 -21.27 24.29
N LEU A 58 -57.67 -20.93 23.20
CA LEU A 58 -57.44 -21.52 21.89
C LEU A 58 -55.96 -21.32 21.48
N PRO A 59 -55.28 -22.37 21.01
CA PRO A 59 -53.92 -22.24 20.53
C PRO A 59 -53.90 -21.30 19.34
N SER A 60 -52.98 -20.34 19.35
CA SER A 60 -52.82 -19.39 18.25
C SER A 60 -52.14 -20.12 17.08
N ALA A 61 -52.92 -20.80 16.25
CA ALA A 61 -52.53 -21.32 14.94
C ALA A 61 -53.20 -20.45 13.84
N PRO A 62 -52.69 -20.44 12.59
CA PRO A 62 -51.46 -21.09 12.11
C PRO A 62 -50.18 -20.33 12.49
N ARG A 63 -49.06 -21.04 12.66
CA ARG A 63 -47.71 -20.49 12.92
C ARG A 63 -46.62 -21.36 12.30
N ILE A 64 -45.48 -20.76 11.98
CA ILE A 64 -44.29 -21.50 11.53
C ILE A 64 -43.17 -21.28 12.55
N SER A 65 -42.54 -22.36 13.01
CA SER A 65 -41.36 -22.30 13.87
C SER A 65 -40.14 -22.91 13.19
N VAL A 66 -39.07 -22.13 13.13
CA VAL A 66 -37.80 -22.53 12.51
C VAL A 66 -36.77 -22.72 13.60
N TYR A 67 -36.07 -23.84 13.62
CA TYR A 67 -35.00 -24.11 14.58
C TYR A 67 -33.87 -24.93 13.95
N ILE A 68 -32.67 -24.75 14.49
CA ILE A 68 -31.49 -25.51 14.07
C ILE A 68 -31.52 -26.86 14.78
N THR A 69 -31.49 -27.95 14.01
CA THR A 69 -31.44 -29.33 14.50
C THR A 69 -30.00 -29.81 14.68
N GLY A 70 -29.08 -29.33 13.85
CA GLY A 70 -27.68 -29.77 13.89
C GLY A 70 -26.76 -28.86 13.09
N LEU A 71 -25.48 -28.89 13.44
CA LEU A 71 -24.41 -28.23 12.71
C LEU A 71 -23.26 -29.23 12.56
N GLU A 72 -23.08 -29.75 11.36
CA GLU A 72 -22.12 -30.81 11.05
C GLU A 72 -20.98 -30.25 10.21
N LEU A 73 -19.75 -30.74 10.41
CA LEU A 73 -18.64 -30.36 9.55
C LEU A 73 -18.79 -31.03 8.19
N ASP A 74 -18.75 -30.23 7.12
CA ASP A 74 -18.82 -30.71 5.75
C ASP A 74 -17.41 -31.08 5.27
N LYS A 75 -17.10 -32.38 5.27
CA LYS A 75 -15.75 -32.88 4.94
C LYS A 75 -15.42 -32.79 3.46
N ASP A 76 -16.43 -32.83 2.58
CA ASP A 76 -16.22 -32.88 1.13
C ASP A 76 -15.80 -31.50 0.58
N ARG A 77 -16.17 -30.43 1.28
CA ARG A 77 -15.81 -29.04 0.96
C ARG A 77 -14.61 -28.53 1.76
N LEU A 78 -14.01 -29.37 2.59
CA LEU A 78 -12.87 -28.98 3.43
C LEU A 78 -11.64 -28.74 2.56
N THR A 79 -11.08 -27.55 2.66
CA THR A 79 -9.79 -27.18 2.06
C THR A 79 -8.77 -26.89 3.15
N ASP A 80 -7.49 -26.75 2.78
CA ASP A 80 -6.41 -26.42 3.71
C ASP A 80 -6.73 -25.15 4.52
N SER A 81 -6.69 -25.26 5.84
CA SER A 81 -7.02 -24.18 6.79
C SER A 81 -5.96 -23.07 6.84
N THR A 82 -4.75 -23.34 6.36
CA THR A 82 -3.64 -22.37 6.33
C THR A 82 -3.65 -21.48 5.09
N TYR A 83 -4.45 -21.82 4.09
CA TYR A 83 -4.51 -21.06 2.85
C TYR A 83 -5.15 -19.68 3.07
N THR A 84 -4.48 -18.65 2.59
CA THR A 84 -4.98 -17.27 2.62
C THR A 84 -5.17 -16.78 1.18
N ARG A 85 -6.37 -16.30 0.87
CA ARG A 85 -6.66 -15.72 -0.44
C ARG A 85 -6.58 -14.21 -0.34
N LYS A 86 -5.77 -13.60 -1.20
CA LYS A 86 -5.65 -12.14 -1.32
C LYS A 86 -6.48 -11.68 -2.50
N THR A 87 -7.33 -10.67 -2.30
CA THR A 87 -8.06 -9.99 -3.38
C THR A 87 -7.74 -8.52 -3.31
N ASN A 88 -7.26 -7.97 -4.43
CA ASN A 88 -7.00 -6.56 -4.58
C ASN A 88 -8.26 -5.88 -5.11
N ILE A 89 -8.68 -4.82 -4.44
CA ILE A 89 -9.91 -4.07 -4.75
C ILE A 89 -9.53 -2.60 -4.81
N ARG A 90 -10.10 -1.89 -5.79
CA ARG A 90 -9.98 -0.44 -5.90
C ARG A 90 -11.34 0.18 -5.63
N GLU A 91 -11.40 1.14 -4.71
CA GLU A 91 -12.60 1.95 -4.53
C GLU A 91 -12.68 3.03 -5.61
N ARG A 92 -13.87 3.58 -5.81
CA ARG A 92 -14.04 4.79 -6.62
C ARG A 92 -13.69 6.01 -5.77
N ALA A 93 -13.01 6.99 -6.36
CA ALA A 93 -12.68 8.23 -5.65
C ALA A 93 -13.97 8.92 -5.18
N TYR A 94 -14.03 9.23 -3.88
CA TYR A 94 -15.14 9.97 -3.28
C TYR A 94 -14.81 11.46 -3.26
N ASP A 95 -15.65 12.27 -3.88
CA ASP A 95 -15.53 13.73 -3.81
C ASP A 95 -16.30 14.22 -2.57
N GLU A 96 -15.56 14.70 -1.56
CA GLU A 96 -16.14 15.21 -0.30
C GLU A 96 -17.01 16.46 -0.50
N THR A 97 -16.83 17.19 -1.61
CA THR A 97 -17.57 18.42 -1.91
C THR A 97 -18.92 18.12 -2.55
N ALA A 98 -18.93 17.22 -3.54
CA ALA A 98 -20.15 16.81 -4.25
C ALA A 98 -20.91 15.68 -3.53
N LYS A 99 -20.27 14.99 -2.58
CA LYS A 99 -20.78 13.76 -1.91
C LYS A 99 -21.13 12.65 -2.89
N GLU A 100 -20.40 12.58 -4.00
CA GLU A 100 -20.61 11.60 -5.06
C GLU A 100 -19.35 10.79 -5.33
N TYR A 101 -19.54 9.55 -5.78
CA TYR A 101 -18.45 8.69 -6.25
C TYR A 101 -18.13 9.01 -7.70
N VAL A 102 -16.95 9.56 -7.96
CA VAL A 102 -16.50 9.90 -9.31
C VAL A 102 -16.07 8.60 -10.03
N ASN A 103 -16.06 8.60 -11.37
CA ASN A 103 -15.57 7.48 -12.18
C ASN A 103 -14.02 7.37 -12.20
N THR A 104 -13.33 8.13 -11.35
CA THR A 104 -11.88 8.07 -11.18
C THR A 104 -11.48 7.03 -10.13
N GLU A 105 -10.33 6.40 -10.34
CA GLU A 105 -9.80 5.39 -9.41
C GLU A 105 -9.46 6.02 -8.05
N GLY A 106 -9.95 5.42 -6.96
CA GLY A 106 -9.68 5.79 -5.58
C GLY A 106 -8.67 4.85 -4.91
N LYS A 107 -8.73 4.73 -3.57
CA LYS A 107 -7.77 3.93 -2.81
C LYS A 107 -7.84 2.44 -3.15
N ALA A 108 -6.67 1.81 -3.21
CA ALA A 108 -6.54 0.37 -3.36
C ALA A 108 -6.40 -0.31 -1.99
N TYR A 109 -7.16 -1.39 -1.78
CA TYR A 109 -7.06 -2.24 -0.59
C TYR A 109 -6.76 -3.68 -0.99
N THR A 110 -5.89 -4.32 -0.21
CA THR A 110 -5.70 -5.76 -0.29
C THR A 110 -6.41 -6.41 0.89
N VAL A 111 -7.51 -7.08 0.62
CA VAL A 111 -8.22 -7.83 1.66
C VAL A 111 -7.62 -9.24 1.72
N GLU A 112 -6.96 -9.55 2.83
CA GLU A 112 -6.50 -10.91 3.13
C GLU A 112 -7.64 -11.65 3.84
N ARG A 113 -8.13 -12.73 3.22
CA ARG A 113 -9.19 -13.56 3.78
C ARG A 113 -8.61 -14.93 4.11
N LEU A 114 -8.92 -15.44 5.29
CA LEU A 114 -8.72 -16.85 5.59
C LEU A 114 -9.84 -17.66 4.94
N ILE A 115 -9.53 -18.90 4.59
CA ILE A 115 -10.57 -19.86 4.23
C ILE A 115 -11.47 -20.13 5.47
N PRO A 116 -12.81 -19.96 5.39
CA PRO A 116 -13.83 -20.43 6.30
C PRO A 116 -13.89 -21.93 6.28
N THR A 117 -14.24 -22.45 7.42
CA THR A 117 -14.59 -23.85 7.57
C THR A 117 -16.02 -24.06 7.05
N PRO A 118 -16.24 -25.02 6.13
CA PRO A 118 -17.57 -25.37 5.67
C PRO A 118 -18.30 -26.22 6.72
N TYR A 119 -19.57 -25.91 6.92
CA TYR A 119 -20.49 -26.67 7.76
C TYR A 119 -21.80 -26.94 7.01
N LEU A 120 -22.47 -28.01 7.35
CA LEU A 120 -23.85 -28.30 6.99
C LEU A 120 -24.74 -27.96 8.18
N MET A 121 -25.55 -26.92 8.02
CA MET A 121 -26.57 -26.55 8.99
C MET A 121 -27.86 -27.29 8.65
N ARG A 122 -28.30 -28.14 9.57
CA ARG A 122 -29.62 -28.81 9.52
C ARG A 122 -30.63 -27.91 10.22
N CYS A 123 -31.72 -27.62 9.54
CA CYS A 123 -32.78 -26.77 10.06
C CYS A 123 -34.14 -27.40 9.80
N ASN A 124 -34.99 -27.43 10.82
CA ASN A 124 -36.38 -27.84 10.67
C ASN A 124 -37.29 -26.61 10.70
N ALA A 125 -38.30 -26.60 9.84
CA ALA A 125 -39.43 -25.68 9.92
C ALA A 125 -40.70 -26.48 10.22
N ASP A 126 -41.28 -26.25 11.38
CA ASP A 126 -42.52 -26.87 11.81
C ASP A 126 -43.69 -25.92 11.53
N ILE A 127 -44.63 -26.38 10.71
CA ILE A 127 -45.85 -25.67 10.36
C ILE A 127 -46.97 -26.19 11.26
N TRP A 128 -47.48 -25.32 12.12
CA TRP A 128 -48.58 -25.60 13.03
C TRP A 128 -49.88 -25.09 12.42
N ALA A 129 -50.82 -25.99 12.18
CA ALA A 129 -52.13 -25.65 11.61
C ALA A 129 -53.26 -26.31 12.42
N SER A 130 -54.37 -25.59 12.62
CA SER A 130 -55.57 -26.14 13.27
C SER A 130 -56.44 -26.94 12.29
N ASN A 131 -56.42 -26.58 11.00
CA ASN A 131 -57.18 -27.26 9.95
C ASN A 131 -56.24 -27.80 8.84
N THR A 132 -56.63 -28.91 8.23
CA THR A 132 -55.94 -29.49 7.06
C THR A 132 -55.96 -28.53 5.86
N ASP A 133 -57.02 -27.74 5.67
CA ASP A 133 -57.10 -26.77 4.58
C ASP A 133 -56.04 -25.67 4.71
N GLN A 134 -55.91 -25.07 5.91
CA GLN A 134 -54.86 -24.08 6.19
C GLN A 134 -53.45 -24.68 6.00
N LYS A 135 -53.27 -25.96 6.34
CA LYS A 135 -52.01 -26.68 6.12
C LYS A 135 -51.69 -26.86 4.63
N LEU A 136 -52.69 -27.25 3.83
CA LEU A 136 -52.56 -27.39 2.38
C LEU A 136 -52.23 -26.04 1.72
N GLN A 137 -52.96 -24.98 2.09
CA GLN A 137 -52.70 -23.63 1.57
C GLN A 137 -51.24 -23.18 1.81
N LEU A 138 -50.68 -23.45 2.99
CA LEU A 138 -49.28 -23.12 3.29
C LEU A 138 -48.29 -24.04 2.57
N LEU A 139 -48.54 -25.35 2.56
CA LEU A 139 -47.64 -26.31 1.93
C LEU A 139 -47.56 -26.10 0.41
N GLU A 140 -48.67 -25.86 -0.27
CA GLU A 140 -48.66 -25.62 -1.71
C GLU A 140 -47.89 -24.35 -2.09
N GLN A 141 -48.01 -23.28 -1.29
CA GLN A 141 -47.26 -22.04 -1.52
C GLN A 141 -45.75 -22.20 -1.27
N ILE A 142 -45.36 -22.98 -0.26
CA ILE A 142 -43.96 -23.17 0.12
C ILE A 142 -43.27 -24.18 -0.80
N LEU A 143 -43.90 -25.33 -1.09
CA LEU A 143 -43.27 -26.43 -1.82
C LEU A 143 -42.91 -26.08 -3.27
N VAL A 144 -43.68 -25.21 -3.93
CA VAL A 144 -43.39 -24.78 -5.32
C VAL A 144 -42.12 -23.93 -5.43
N LEU A 145 -41.64 -23.34 -4.33
CA LEU A 145 -40.39 -22.56 -4.31
C LEU A 145 -39.14 -23.44 -4.30
N PHE A 146 -39.27 -24.71 -3.87
CA PHE A 146 -38.15 -25.62 -3.74
C PHE A 146 -38.22 -26.68 -4.84
N ASN A 147 -37.35 -26.55 -5.85
CA ASN A 147 -37.15 -27.57 -6.87
C ASN A 147 -35.67 -27.97 -6.94
N PRO A 148 -35.26 -29.08 -6.33
CA PRO A 148 -35.19 -29.35 -4.88
C PRO A 148 -34.36 -28.34 -4.05
N SER A 149 -33.92 -27.23 -4.66
CA SER A 149 -33.07 -26.23 -4.02
C SER A 149 -33.47 -24.79 -4.33
N LEU A 150 -33.16 -23.87 -3.41
CA LEU A 150 -33.37 -22.43 -3.57
C LEU A 150 -32.09 -21.67 -3.23
N GLU A 151 -31.66 -20.76 -4.10
CA GLU A 151 -30.51 -19.90 -3.82
C GLU A 151 -30.90 -18.73 -2.90
N MET A 152 -30.05 -18.48 -1.91
CA MET A 152 -30.24 -17.45 -0.91
C MET A 152 -28.97 -16.61 -0.77
N GLN A 153 -29.15 -15.30 -0.87
CA GLN A 153 -28.08 -14.34 -0.65
C GLN A 153 -28.10 -13.83 0.80
N THR A 154 -27.00 -14.00 1.52
CA THR A 154 -26.88 -13.59 2.93
C THR A 154 -26.41 -12.15 3.11
N THR A 155 -25.55 -11.66 2.20
CA THR A 155 -25.00 -10.31 2.22
C THR A 155 -24.82 -9.76 0.81
N ASP A 156 -24.93 -8.44 0.67
CA ASP A 156 -24.68 -7.70 -0.57
C ASP A 156 -23.19 -7.34 -0.74
N ASN A 157 -22.35 -7.77 0.19
CA ASN A 157 -20.92 -7.53 0.11
C ASN A 157 -20.29 -8.48 -0.92
N PHE A 158 -19.87 -7.96 -2.07
CA PHE A 158 -19.13 -8.72 -3.10
C PHE A 158 -17.77 -9.26 -2.61
N ILE A 159 -17.26 -8.72 -1.50
CA ILE A 159 -16.03 -9.13 -0.84
C ILE A 159 -16.30 -10.35 0.06
N ASP A 160 -17.56 -10.73 0.30
CA ASP A 160 -17.87 -11.94 1.03
C ASP A 160 -18.14 -13.08 0.05
N TRP A 161 -17.39 -14.16 0.19
CA TRP A 161 -17.55 -15.35 -0.62
C TRP A 161 -18.60 -16.32 -0.08
N THR A 162 -19.07 -16.07 1.14
CA THR A 162 -20.17 -16.78 1.79
C THR A 162 -21.52 -16.10 1.50
N SER A 163 -21.52 -15.11 0.60
CA SER A 163 -22.67 -14.28 0.25
C SER A 163 -23.78 -15.06 -0.43
N ILE A 164 -23.48 -16.12 -1.17
CA ILE A 164 -24.47 -16.95 -1.88
C ILE A 164 -24.39 -18.38 -1.33
N THR A 165 -25.52 -18.91 -0.91
CA THR A 165 -25.67 -20.30 -0.46
C THR A 165 -26.97 -20.89 -0.98
N VAL A 166 -27.03 -22.21 -1.06
CA VAL A 166 -28.18 -22.94 -1.62
C VAL A 166 -28.89 -23.67 -0.49
N VAL A 167 -30.19 -23.48 -0.31
CA VAL A 167 -31.01 -24.21 0.66
C VAL A 167 -31.61 -25.43 -0.03
N HIS A 168 -31.41 -26.62 0.53
CA HIS A 168 -31.99 -27.87 0.03
C HIS A 168 -33.15 -28.30 0.91
N LEU A 169 -34.29 -28.65 0.30
CA LEU A 169 -35.39 -29.34 0.98
C LEU A 169 -35.13 -30.85 0.90
N GLU A 170 -34.89 -31.51 2.04
CA GLU A 170 -34.53 -32.92 2.07
C GLU A 170 -35.72 -33.85 2.33
N ASN A 171 -36.59 -33.45 3.26
CA ASN A 171 -37.70 -34.28 3.68
C ASN A 171 -38.89 -33.42 4.10
N VAL A 172 -40.08 -33.95 3.86
CA VAL A 172 -41.37 -33.35 4.24
C VAL A 172 -42.13 -34.39 5.03
N GLN A 173 -42.23 -34.21 6.35
CA GLN A 173 -43.03 -35.05 7.21
C GLN A 173 -44.44 -34.47 7.35
N TRP A 174 -45.41 -35.15 6.75
CA TRP A 174 -46.80 -34.67 6.60
C TRP A 174 -47.56 -34.42 7.91
N SER A 175 -47.32 -35.27 8.92
CA SER A 175 -47.95 -35.16 10.24
C SER A 175 -47.09 -35.88 11.28
N SER A 176 -47.01 -35.30 12.47
CA SER A 176 -46.44 -35.94 13.67
C SER A 176 -47.51 -36.46 14.64
N ARG A 177 -48.76 -36.62 14.17
CA ARG A 177 -49.85 -37.23 14.94
C ARG A 177 -49.55 -38.71 15.17
N SER A 178 -49.25 -39.07 16.43
CA SER A 178 -49.16 -40.45 16.88
C SER A 178 -50.56 -40.97 17.20
N VAL A 179 -51.06 -41.96 16.47
CA VAL A 179 -52.26 -42.73 16.83
C VAL A 179 -51.79 -43.82 17.80
N PRO A 180 -52.02 -43.75 19.14
CA PRO A 180 -53.32 -44.06 19.75
C PRO A 180 -53.72 -43.24 21.02
N VAL A 181 -55.03 -43.31 21.32
CA VAL A 181 -55.85 -42.84 22.47
C VAL A 181 -55.14 -42.29 23.73
N GLY A 182 -55.37 -41.01 24.03
CA GLY A 182 -55.21 -40.47 25.39
C GLY A 182 -54.89 -38.97 25.51
N VAL A 183 -54.52 -38.31 24.41
CA VAL A 183 -54.26 -36.86 24.38
C VAL A 183 -54.77 -36.30 23.05
N ASP A 184 -56.04 -35.90 23.03
CA ASP A 184 -56.63 -35.17 21.93
C ASP A 184 -56.01 -33.76 21.87
N THR A 185 -54.97 -33.61 21.07
CA THR A 185 -54.53 -32.29 20.62
C THR A 185 -55.05 -32.08 19.20
N GLU A 186 -55.84 -31.04 19.03
CA GLU A 186 -56.50 -30.65 17.77
C GLU A 186 -55.52 -30.16 16.67
N ILE A 187 -54.30 -29.79 17.06
CA ILE A 187 -53.30 -29.20 16.15
C ILE A 187 -52.58 -30.27 15.34
N ASP A 188 -52.47 -30.07 14.03
CA ASP A 188 -51.57 -30.85 13.15
C ASP A 188 -50.25 -30.11 12.93
N ILE A 189 -49.15 -30.86 12.86
CA ILE A 189 -47.80 -30.32 12.67
C ILE A 189 -47.16 -31.03 11.48
N ALA A 190 -46.82 -30.26 10.45
CA ALA A 190 -45.98 -30.72 9.34
C ALA A 190 -44.55 -30.20 9.55
N THR A 191 -43.55 -31.07 9.40
CA THR A 191 -42.13 -30.73 9.58
C THR A 191 -41.41 -30.77 8.24
N LEU A 192 -40.83 -29.65 7.83
CA LEU A 192 -39.95 -29.54 6.67
C LEU A 192 -38.49 -29.56 7.15
N SER A 193 -37.69 -30.51 6.65
CA SER A 193 -36.27 -30.60 6.97
C SER A 193 -35.42 -30.03 5.84
N PHE A 194 -34.57 -29.08 6.19
CA PHE A 194 -33.68 -28.37 5.29
C PHE A 194 -32.22 -28.63 5.61
N SER A 195 -31.41 -28.67 4.55
CA SER A 195 -29.96 -28.72 4.62
C SER A 195 -29.39 -27.48 3.95
N ILE A 196 -28.60 -26.72 4.71
CA ILE A 196 -27.99 -25.47 4.26
C ILE A 196 -26.47 -25.59 4.43
N PRO A 197 -25.70 -25.63 3.32
CA PRO A 197 -24.26 -25.52 3.36
C PRO A 197 -23.89 -24.09 3.76
N VAL A 198 -23.35 -23.92 4.96
CA VAL A 198 -22.90 -22.63 5.50
C VAL A 198 -21.38 -22.61 5.61
N TYR A 199 -20.82 -21.41 5.60
CA TYR A 199 -19.39 -21.20 5.85
C TYR A 199 -19.24 -20.37 7.12
N ILE A 200 -18.30 -20.76 7.97
CA ILE A 200 -17.95 -20.02 9.18
C ILE A 200 -16.51 -19.56 9.04
N SER A 201 -16.29 -18.25 8.99
CA SER A 201 -14.95 -17.65 8.90
C SER A 201 -14.61 -16.82 10.13
N PRO A 202 -13.32 -16.75 10.49
CA PRO A 202 -12.85 -15.65 11.31
C PRO A 202 -13.02 -14.30 10.57
N PRO A 203 -13.17 -13.17 11.29
CA PRO A 203 -13.27 -11.85 10.71
C PRO A 203 -12.05 -11.58 9.83
N THR A 204 -12.30 -11.04 8.65
CA THR A 204 -11.28 -10.73 7.66
C THR A 204 -10.43 -9.56 8.16
N LYS A 205 -9.11 -9.69 8.09
CA LYS A 205 -8.22 -8.56 8.33
C LYS A 205 -8.21 -7.71 7.06
N VAL A 206 -8.87 -6.56 7.10
CA VAL A 206 -8.72 -5.54 6.07
C VAL A 206 -7.35 -4.90 6.29
N ARG A 207 -6.39 -5.28 5.46
CA ARG A 207 -5.13 -4.57 5.40
C ARG A 207 -5.34 -3.44 4.42
N LYS A 208 -5.31 -2.21 4.93
CA LYS A 208 -4.85 -1.12 4.07
C LYS A 208 -3.47 -1.54 3.57
N MET A 209 -3.09 -1.20 2.34
CA MET A 209 -1.68 -1.21 2.01
C MET A 209 -1.02 -0.20 2.94
N GLY A 210 -0.70 -0.63 4.17
CA GLY A 210 0.34 0.00 4.92
C GLY A 210 1.56 -0.21 4.05
N VAL A 211 2.19 0.90 3.69
CA VAL A 211 3.60 0.89 3.34
C VAL A 211 4.27 0.00 4.38
N ILE A 212 4.63 -1.23 4.01
CA ILE A 212 5.63 -1.97 4.75
C ILE A 212 6.91 -1.23 4.36
N THR A 213 7.15 -0.10 5.02
CA THR A 213 8.49 0.36 5.32
C THR A 213 9.02 -0.67 6.29
N ASN A 214 9.37 -1.84 5.75
CA ASN A 214 10.47 -2.58 6.31
C ASN A 214 11.65 -1.62 6.17
N ILE A 215 11.85 -0.82 7.22
CA ILE A 215 13.14 -0.26 7.55
C ILE A 215 14.01 -1.47 7.82
N ILE A 216 14.53 -2.05 6.74
CA ILE A 216 15.83 -2.67 6.76
C ILE A 216 16.72 -1.67 6.03
N THR A 217 16.94 -0.52 6.67
CA THR A 217 18.23 0.16 6.55
C THR A 217 19.25 -0.74 7.23
N SER A 218 19.77 -1.71 6.50
CA SER A 218 21.07 -2.33 6.77
C SER A 218 21.68 -2.81 5.46
N MET A 219 21.78 -1.88 4.49
CA MET A 219 22.85 -1.92 3.52
C MET A 219 23.77 -0.77 3.96
N PHE A 220 25.00 -1.10 4.36
CA PHE A 220 26.01 -0.27 5.02
C PHE A 220 26.06 -0.27 6.57
N ASP A 221 25.64 -1.33 7.24
CA ASP A 221 26.21 -1.66 8.56
C ASP A 221 26.75 -3.10 8.53
N GLU A 222 28.05 -3.24 8.32
CA GLU A 222 28.77 -4.52 8.34
C GLU A 222 29.12 -4.95 9.79
N THR A 223 28.56 -4.27 10.80
CA THR A 223 28.89 -4.55 12.20
C THR A 223 27.95 -5.55 12.87
N ASN A 224 26.78 -5.86 12.29
CA ASN A 224 25.78 -6.68 12.98
C ASN A 224 25.08 -7.73 12.09
N GLY A 225 25.61 -8.95 12.12
CA GLY A 225 24.78 -10.16 12.09
C GLY A 225 24.86 -11.03 10.83
N THR A 226 25.77 -12.00 10.85
CA THR A 226 25.70 -13.17 9.96
C THR A 226 24.71 -14.17 10.54
N ILE A 227 23.64 -14.46 9.80
CA ILE A 227 22.78 -15.63 10.03
C ILE A 227 23.39 -16.75 9.19
N GLU A 228 24.13 -17.67 9.82
CA GLU A 228 24.29 -19.10 9.47
C GLU A 228 25.31 -19.73 10.44
N ASP A 229 24.87 -20.09 11.65
CA ASP A 229 24.92 -21.49 12.10
C ASP A 229 24.14 -21.65 13.41
N GLY A 230 23.21 -22.60 13.45
CA GLY A 230 22.22 -22.70 14.50
C GLY A 230 22.74 -23.33 15.80
N ILE A 231 23.48 -22.60 16.65
CA ILE A 231 23.34 -22.72 18.11
C ILE A 231 23.75 -21.40 18.80
N SER A 232 22.87 -20.86 19.65
CA SER A 232 23.04 -19.63 20.41
C SER A 232 23.90 -19.81 21.68
N GLN A 233 25.12 -19.28 21.73
CA GLN A 233 25.82 -18.86 22.97
C GLN A 233 26.82 -17.72 22.70
N PRO A 234 27.01 -16.73 23.60
CA PRO A 234 27.90 -15.61 23.37
C PRO A 234 29.34 -15.95 23.78
N GLN A 235 30.32 -15.79 22.87
CA GLN A 235 31.74 -15.77 23.23
C GLN A 235 32.40 -14.47 22.74
N LEU A 236 33.08 -13.82 23.68
CA LEU A 236 34.00 -12.71 23.46
C LEU A 236 35.39 -13.27 23.10
N ASN A 237 36.05 -12.73 22.07
CA ASN A 237 37.46 -12.29 22.15
C ASN A 237 38.00 -11.74 20.82
N ALA A 238 38.38 -10.45 20.87
CA ALA A 238 39.73 -9.92 20.65
C ALA A 238 40.72 -10.66 19.70
N TYR A 239 41.18 -9.90 18.70
CA TYR A 239 42.41 -10.04 17.90
C TYR A 239 42.60 -11.36 17.12
N ASP A 240 42.13 -11.38 15.87
CA ASP A 240 42.90 -12.04 14.79
C ASP A 240 42.58 -11.38 13.44
N ASP A 241 43.59 -11.37 12.59
CA ASP A 241 43.96 -10.35 11.63
C ASP A 241 43.83 -10.89 10.19
N THR A 242 43.23 -10.10 9.31
CA THR A 242 43.14 -10.21 7.84
C THR A 242 42.37 -11.37 7.16
N SER A 243 41.47 -11.00 6.24
CA SER A 243 41.08 -11.83 5.08
C SER A 243 40.62 -10.96 3.90
N LEU A 244 41.18 -11.22 2.71
CA LEU A 244 41.04 -10.47 1.46
C LEU A 244 39.67 -10.66 0.77
N PRO A 245 39.12 -9.63 0.09
CA PRO A 245 37.87 -9.71 -0.66
C PRO A 245 38.03 -10.40 -2.04
N GLY A 246 37.01 -11.19 -2.45
CA GLY A 246 36.79 -11.48 -3.88
C GLY A 246 36.55 -12.92 -4.35
N LYS A 247 36.14 -13.88 -3.52
CA LYS A 247 35.67 -15.20 -4.00
C LYS A 247 34.53 -15.77 -3.15
N SER A 248 33.38 -16.04 -3.77
CA SER A 248 32.38 -16.94 -3.19
C SER A 248 32.68 -18.38 -3.59
N THR A 249 32.50 -19.30 -2.65
CA THR A 249 32.68 -20.75 -2.84
C THR A 249 31.41 -21.46 -2.40
N ASP A 250 30.75 -22.13 -3.34
CA ASP A 250 29.70 -23.12 -3.08
C ASP A 250 30.27 -24.53 -3.36
N SER A 251 29.55 -25.57 -2.94
CA SER A 251 29.73 -27.02 -3.15
C SER A 251 30.06 -27.49 -4.58
N ARG A 252 30.10 -26.57 -5.58
CA ARG A 252 30.46 -26.83 -6.98
C ARG A 252 31.66 -26.00 -7.50
N GLY A 253 32.42 -25.35 -6.61
CA GLY A 253 33.65 -24.61 -6.95
C GLY A 253 33.46 -23.10 -7.13
N SER A 254 34.57 -22.35 -6.96
CA SER A 254 34.59 -20.89 -6.89
C SER A 254 34.41 -20.21 -8.26
N ARG A 255 33.52 -19.21 -8.34
CA ARG A 255 33.25 -18.40 -9.54
C ARG A 255 33.39 -16.92 -9.21
N VAL A 256 33.89 -16.13 -10.15
CA VAL A 256 33.93 -14.66 -10.06
C VAL A 256 32.65 -14.13 -10.71
N GLY A 257 31.74 -13.55 -9.92
CA GLY A 257 30.52 -12.91 -10.38
C GLY A 257 30.63 -11.39 -10.32
N SER A 258 30.33 -10.72 -11.43
CA SER A 258 30.30 -9.25 -11.55
C SER A 258 29.12 -8.64 -10.77
N THR A 259 29.38 -7.52 -10.10
CA THR A 259 28.46 -6.67 -9.30
C THR A 259 27.36 -5.98 -10.14
N ALA A 260 26.73 -6.71 -11.06
CA ALA A 260 25.64 -6.21 -11.91
C ALA A 260 24.54 -7.26 -12.14
N GLY A 261 24.38 -8.21 -11.23
CA GLY A 261 23.41 -9.29 -11.41
C GLY A 261 22.79 -9.77 -10.10
N GLY A 262 21.52 -9.42 -9.90
CA GLY A 262 20.57 -10.31 -9.25
C GLY A 262 20.46 -10.25 -7.73
N HIS A 263 20.17 -9.08 -7.17
CA HIS A 263 19.42 -8.98 -5.91
C HIS A 263 18.36 -7.88 -6.08
N SER A 264 17.12 -8.28 -6.32
CA SER A 264 15.98 -7.36 -6.42
C SER A 264 15.63 -6.86 -5.02
N ALA A 265 16.30 -5.78 -4.60
CA ALA A 265 15.75 -4.89 -3.59
C ALA A 265 14.44 -4.32 -4.15
N ASN A 266 13.39 -4.24 -3.32
CA ASN A 266 12.08 -3.68 -3.67
C ASN A 266 12.19 -2.17 -3.90
N VAL A 267 12.67 -1.78 -5.07
CA VAL A 267 12.82 -0.39 -5.48
C VAL A 267 12.52 -0.35 -6.97
N ASN A 268 11.25 -0.06 -7.26
CA ASN A 268 10.56 -0.06 -8.55
C ASN A 268 10.28 -1.45 -9.16
N PHE A 269 9.06 -1.64 -9.70
CA PHE A 269 8.64 -2.88 -10.37
C PHE A 269 9.31 -3.06 -11.75
N ALA A 270 9.86 -1.98 -12.32
CA ALA A 270 10.24 -1.92 -13.72
C ALA A 270 11.74 -1.78 -13.99
N GLN A 271 12.57 -1.72 -12.95
CA GLN A 271 14.03 -1.54 -12.99
C GLN A 271 14.48 -0.35 -13.85
N TRP A 272 13.79 0.79 -13.74
CA TRP A 272 14.15 2.00 -14.49
C TRP A 272 15.06 2.93 -13.70
N THR A 273 15.96 3.60 -14.43
CA THR A 273 16.83 4.68 -13.92
C THR A 273 16.10 6.00 -14.09
N VAL A 274 16.34 6.96 -13.20
CA VAL A 274 15.85 8.33 -13.33
C VAL A 274 17.02 9.23 -13.68
N TYR A 275 16.85 10.05 -14.71
CA TYR A 275 17.78 11.12 -15.04
C TYR A 275 17.20 12.45 -14.57
N VAL A 276 17.97 13.19 -13.79
CA VAL A 276 17.59 14.52 -13.29
C VAL A 276 18.46 15.58 -13.93
N SER A 277 17.80 16.59 -14.51
CA SER A 277 18.46 17.76 -15.07
C SER A 277 17.66 19.01 -14.77
N GLN A 278 18.32 19.99 -14.13
CA GLN A 278 17.77 21.33 -13.84
C GLN A 278 16.36 21.31 -13.22
N GLY A 279 16.14 20.44 -12.23
CA GLY A 279 14.85 20.35 -11.54
C GLY A 279 13.79 19.49 -12.25
N ASN A 280 14.08 18.95 -13.44
CA ASN A 280 13.19 18.02 -14.13
C ASN A 280 13.74 16.60 -14.04
N ALA A 281 12.86 15.62 -13.87
CA ALA A 281 13.22 14.21 -13.89
C ALA A 281 12.51 13.46 -15.01
N GLN A 282 13.27 12.61 -15.70
CA GLN A 282 12.81 11.77 -16.80
C GLN A 282 13.25 10.32 -16.57
N LEU A 283 12.42 9.38 -17.01
CA LEU A 283 12.72 7.96 -16.89
C LEU A 283 13.62 7.51 -18.04
N VAL A 284 14.66 6.75 -17.71
CA VAL A 284 15.56 6.14 -18.68
C VAL A 284 15.23 4.66 -18.81
N ALA A 285 14.89 4.24 -20.02
CA ALA A 285 14.63 2.85 -20.36
C ALA A 285 15.33 2.48 -21.67
N ASN A 286 15.96 1.31 -21.73
CA ASN A 286 16.68 0.81 -22.91
C ASN A 286 17.72 1.82 -23.48
N GLY A 287 18.36 2.61 -22.62
CA GLY A 287 19.35 3.61 -23.02
C GLY A 287 18.80 4.89 -23.66
N MET A 288 17.47 5.10 -23.64
CA MET A 288 16.84 6.34 -24.09
C MET A 288 16.12 7.04 -22.93
N VAL A 289 16.34 8.34 -22.81
CA VAL A 289 15.74 9.22 -21.78
C VAL A 289 14.35 9.67 -22.23
N GLY A 290 13.37 9.65 -21.33
CA GLY A 290 12.03 10.23 -21.56
C GLY A 290 11.07 9.36 -22.38
N VAL A 291 11.44 8.12 -22.72
CA VAL A 291 10.58 7.23 -23.53
C VAL A 291 9.43 6.63 -22.71
N LYS A 292 9.55 6.63 -21.37
CA LYS A 292 8.59 6.03 -20.46
C LYS A 292 7.78 7.07 -19.71
N ASN A 293 6.50 6.76 -19.53
CA ASN A 293 5.54 7.63 -18.88
C ASN A 293 5.55 7.40 -17.36
N TRP A 294 5.57 8.49 -16.58
CA TRP A 294 5.54 8.44 -15.12
C TRP A 294 4.26 7.83 -14.56
N ARG A 295 3.16 7.89 -15.30
CA ARG A 295 1.88 7.27 -14.92
C ARG A 295 1.96 5.75 -14.82
N GLU A 296 2.86 5.10 -15.57
CA GLU A 296 3.12 3.65 -15.42
C GLU A 296 3.62 3.33 -14.00
N ILE A 297 4.43 4.21 -13.39
CA ILE A 297 4.89 4.05 -12.00
C ILE A 297 3.77 4.37 -11.01
N PHE A 298 3.00 5.44 -11.24
CA PHE A 298 1.96 5.84 -10.30
C PHE A 298 0.86 4.79 -10.16
N THR A 299 0.52 4.09 -11.25
CA THR A 299 -0.49 3.01 -11.21
C THR A 299 -0.02 1.75 -10.50
N ALA A 300 1.31 1.56 -10.38
CA ALA A 300 1.92 0.41 -9.73
C ALA A 300 2.15 0.62 -8.23
N LEU A 301 2.28 1.89 -7.79
CA LEU A 301 2.51 2.24 -6.39
C LEU A 301 1.18 2.46 -5.64
N PRO A 302 1.13 2.15 -4.33
CA PRO A 302 -0.02 2.52 -3.50
C PRO A 302 -0.11 4.04 -3.32
N GLY A 303 -1.32 4.58 -3.41
CA GLY A 303 -1.61 6.01 -3.24
C GLY A 303 -2.19 6.65 -4.50
N VAL A 304 -2.53 7.92 -4.41
CA VAL A 304 -3.02 8.73 -5.53
C VAL A 304 -2.01 9.83 -5.79
N TYR A 305 -1.62 9.97 -7.06
CA TYR A 305 -0.81 11.09 -7.47
C TYR A 305 -1.56 12.41 -7.23
N ALA A 306 -0.97 13.27 -6.40
CA ALA A 306 -1.41 14.64 -6.18
C ALA A 306 -0.23 15.59 -6.48
N ALA A 307 -0.44 16.52 -7.40
CA ALA A 307 0.56 17.49 -7.82
C ALA A 307 0.99 18.39 -6.65
N GLY A 308 2.30 18.52 -6.43
CA GLY A 308 2.86 19.32 -5.34
C GLY A 308 2.69 18.73 -3.94
N VAL A 309 2.07 17.54 -3.81
CA VAL A 309 1.92 16.82 -2.53
C VAL A 309 2.75 15.55 -2.52
N SER A 310 2.76 14.83 -3.65
CA SER A 310 3.56 13.62 -3.82
C SER A 310 5.04 13.95 -3.76
N ARG A 311 5.83 13.10 -3.10
CA ARG A 311 7.26 13.33 -2.85
C ARG A 311 8.15 12.37 -3.60
N ILE A 312 9.29 12.86 -4.04
CA ILE A 312 10.37 12.07 -4.62
C ILE A 312 11.59 12.12 -3.71
N PHE A 313 12.28 10.99 -3.59
CA PHE A 313 13.51 10.84 -2.83
C PHE A 313 14.58 10.34 -3.78
N LEU A 314 15.71 11.04 -3.80
CA LEU A 314 16.86 10.79 -4.66
C LEU A 314 18.10 10.63 -3.78
N THR A 315 18.59 9.40 -3.65
CA THR A 315 19.81 9.05 -2.93
C THR A 315 20.99 9.12 -3.88
N ASN A 316 21.99 9.93 -3.57
CA ASN A 316 23.19 10.03 -4.39
C ASN A 316 24.18 8.93 -3.96
N ASP A 317 24.71 8.18 -4.93
CA ASP A 317 25.68 7.10 -4.69
C ASP A 317 27.00 7.60 -4.09
N ASP A 318 27.36 8.86 -4.33
CA ASP A 318 28.65 9.41 -3.92
C ASP A 318 28.71 9.76 -2.41
N ASN A 319 27.58 10.10 -1.81
CA ASN A 319 27.51 10.58 -0.43
C ASN A 319 26.46 9.88 0.43
N SER A 320 25.69 8.95 -0.15
CA SER A 320 24.57 8.23 0.49
C SER A 320 23.49 9.15 1.10
N MET A 321 23.51 10.44 0.79
CA MET A 321 22.51 11.41 1.23
C MET A 321 21.31 11.37 0.30
N THR A 322 20.13 11.56 0.87
CA THR A 322 18.87 11.53 0.13
C THR A 322 18.29 12.93 0.02
N ALA A 323 18.35 13.51 -1.17
CA ALA A 323 17.62 14.72 -1.50
C ALA A 323 16.13 14.39 -1.65
N THR A 324 15.25 15.27 -1.16
CA THR A 324 13.80 15.10 -1.24
C THR A 324 13.16 16.32 -1.86
N GLY A 325 12.03 16.13 -2.53
CA GLY A 325 11.24 17.21 -3.12
C GLY A 325 9.81 16.80 -3.36
N THR A 326 8.94 17.78 -3.59
CA THR A 326 7.59 17.52 -4.13
C THR A 326 7.64 17.60 -5.65
N PHE A 327 6.74 16.92 -6.36
CA PHE A 327 6.78 16.94 -7.82
C PHE A 327 5.41 17.13 -8.48
N ALA A 328 5.45 17.66 -9.69
CA ALA A 328 4.32 17.86 -10.57
C ALA A 328 4.59 17.24 -11.95
N ILE A 329 3.64 16.50 -12.52
CA ILE A 329 3.75 15.96 -13.88
C ILE A 329 3.44 17.09 -14.86
N ASN A 330 4.22 17.18 -15.94
CA ASN A 330 3.95 18.15 -16.99
C ASN A 330 2.72 17.70 -17.81
N PRO A 331 1.66 18.51 -17.94
CA PRO A 331 0.47 18.12 -18.70
C PRO A 331 0.70 18.01 -20.21
N LEU A 332 1.78 18.59 -20.75
CA LEU A 332 2.13 18.53 -22.16
C LEU A 332 3.07 17.36 -22.49
N ASP A 333 3.78 16.85 -21.48
CA ASP A 333 4.71 15.73 -21.61
C ASP A 333 4.69 14.87 -20.34
N GLU A 334 3.95 13.76 -20.41
CA GLU A 334 3.80 12.81 -19.30
C GLU A 334 5.08 11.97 -19.05
N GLY A 335 6.12 12.10 -19.90
CA GLY A 335 7.45 11.52 -19.70
C GLY A 335 8.34 12.33 -18.75
N MET A 336 7.91 13.54 -18.35
CA MET A 336 8.68 14.46 -17.51
C MET A 336 7.91 14.91 -16.28
N ILE A 337 8.59 14.91 -15.12
CA ILE A 337 8.11 15.55 -13.89
C ILE A 337 9.01 16.73 -13.54
N ALA A 338 8.40 17.82 -13.09
CA ALA A 338 9.08 18.94 -12.47
C ALA A 338 9.13 18.71 -10.95
N ILE A 339 10.30 18.83 -10.36
CA ILE A 339 10.55 18.62 -8.94
C ILE A 339 10.86 19.96 -8.28
N ASP A 340 10.11 20.26 -7.23
CA ASP A 340 10.40 21.32 -6.28
C ASP A 340 11.19 20.73 -5.11
N PHE A 341 12.50 20.95 -5.13
CA PHE A 341 13.43 20.36 -4.18
C PHE A 341 13.43 21.09 -2.84
N ASP A 342 13.48 20.31 -1.75
CA ASP A 342 13.73 20.84 -0.42
C ASP A 342 15.24 21.07 -0.25
N THR A 343 15.67 22.34 -0.27
CA THR A 343 17.08 22.72 -0.17
C THR A 343 17.72 22.27 1.15
N ASP A 344 16.95 22.04 2.21
CA ASP A 344 17.47 21.56 3.50
C ASP A 344 17.90 20.08 3.44
N SER A 345 17.49 19.36 2.38
CA SER A 345 17.89 17.96 2.15
C SER A 345 19.22 17.82 1.42
N PHE A 346 19.83 18.93 0.98
CA PHE A 346 21.05 18.90 0.20
C PHE A 346 22.29 18.60 1.07
N PRO A 347 23.37 18.06 0.48
CA PRO A 347 24.61 17.84 1.21
C PRO A 347 25.17 19.14 1.80
N ALA A 348 25.86 19.04 2.93
CA ALA A 348 26.51 20.21 3.53
C ALA A 348 27.65 20.72 2.65
N ASP A 349 27.74 22.04 2.51
CA ASP A 349 28.84 22.68 1.77
C ASP A 349 30.20 22.43 2.45
N THR A 350 31.25 22.37 1.63
CA THR A 350 32.62 22.20 2.09
C THR A 350 33.21 23.54 2.52
N ILE A 351 33.90 23.55 3.66
CA ILE A 351 34.54 24.76 4.18
C ILE A 351 35.83 25.04 3.40
N ILE A 352 35.88 26.18 2.70
CA ILE A 352 37.07 26.67 2.01
C ILE A 352 37.69 27.80 2.83
N THR A 353 38.88 27.54 3.35
CA THR A 353 39.63 28.47 4.20
C THR A 353 40.48 29.41 3.35
N SER A 354 40.56 30.67 3.78
CA SER A 354 41.34 31.72 3.14
C SER A 354 41.91 32.67 4.19
N SER A 355 42.80 33.57 3.80
CA SER A 355 43.33 34.62 4.68
C SER A 355 42.25 35.58 5.18
N SER A 356 41.15 35.72 4.45
CA SER A 356 40.03 36.62 4.77
C SER A 356 38.94 35.95 5.63
N GLY A 357 39.04 34.63 5.84
CA GLY A 357 38.11 33.84 6.64
C GLY A 357 37.78 32.47 6.02
N SER A 358 37.04 31.66 6.76
CA SER A 358 36.52 30.37 6.29
C SER A 358 35.06 30.54 5.85
N ARG A 359 34.78 30.32 4.57
CA ARG A 359 33.40 30.36 4.03
C ARG A 359 33.14 29.09 3.22
N THR A 360 31.86 28.73 3.11
CA THR A 360 31.37 27.56 2.36
C THR A 360 30.74 27.94 1.02
N SER A 361 30.65 29.24 0.72
CA SER A 361 29.92 29.78 -0.42
C SER A 361 30.80 30.69 -1.28
N VAL A 362 30.37 30.86 -2.53
CA VAL A 362 30.92 31.83 -3.49
C VAL A 362 29.89 32.92 -3.75
N ASP A 363 30.36 34.13 -4.02
CA ASP A 363 29.47 35.27 -4.25
C ASP A 363 28.88 35.22 -5.67
N TYR A 364 29.72 34.91 -6.67
CA TYR A 364 29.29 34.81 -8.07
C TYR A 364 30.05 33.71 -8.82
N VAL A 365 29.43 33.22 -9.90
CA VAL A 365 30.04 32.37 -10.92
C VAL A 365 30.20 33.23 -12.17
N ILE A 366 31.42 33.38 -12.66
CA ILE A 366 31.76 34.38 -13.67
C ILE A 366 32.60 33.75 -14.78
N ASP A 367 32.26 34.11 -16.02
CA ASP A 367 33.13 33.93 -17.18
C ASP A 367 34.07 35.15 -17.27
N PRO A 368 35.38 34.96 -17.05
CA PRO A 368 36.34 36.06 -17.04
C PRO A 368 36.59 36.69 -18.40
N THR A 369 36.20 36.03 -19.50
CA THR A 369 36.38 36.55 -20.87
C THR A 369 35.34 37.61 -21.23
N ASN A 370 34.18 37.57 -20.56
CA ASN A 370 33.01 38.38 -20.89
C ASN A 370 32.61 39.40 -19.79
N TYR A 371 33.31 39.42 -18.66
CA TYR A 371 32.97 40.28 -17.52
C TYR A 371 34.18 40.94 -16.85
N ASP A 372 34.04 42.22 -16.49
CA ASP A 372 35.03 42.96 -15.71
C ASP A 372 34.60 43.00 -14.22
N PRO A 373 35.34 42.36 -13.30
CA PRO A 373 34.99 42.31 -11.88
C PRO A 373 35.29 43.61 -11.13
N THR A 374 35.90 44.63 -11.75
CA THR A 374 36.29 45.89 -11.09
C THR A 374 35.16 46.56 -10.27
N PRO A 375 33.89 46.60 -10.72
CA PRO A 375 32.80 47.21 -9.95
C PRO A 375 32.43 46.46 -8.67
N ILE A 376 32.75 45.17 -8.57
CA ILE A 376 32.36 44.29 -7.45
C ILE A 376 33.53 43.97 -6.51
N LYS A 377 34.75 44.45 -6.80
CA LYS A 377 35.97 44.21 -6.00
C LYS A 377 35.81 44.79 -4.59
N VAL A 378 35.41 43.93 -3.66
CA VAL A 378 35.43 44.17 -2.21
C VAL A 378 36.29 43.10 -1.56
N SER A 379 36.99 43.45 -0.48
CA SER A 379 37.81 42.47 0.26
C SER A 379 36.93 41.31 0.73
N GLY A 380 37.37 40.07 0.49
CA GLY A 380 36.64 38.84 0.77
C GLY A 380 35.69 38.37 -0.35
N LEU A 381 35.65 39.04 -1.51
CA LEU A 381 34.86 38.61 -2.67
C LEU A 381 35.39 37.28 -3.20
N ARG A 382 34.50 36.27 -3.32
CA ARG A 382 34.80 34.95 -3.88
C ARG A 382 34.11 34.72 -5.21
N LEU A 383 34.88 34.33 -6.22
CA LEU A 383 34.39 34.06 -7.56
C LEU A 383 34.76 32.63 -7.99
N LEU A 384 33.79 31.92 -8.57
CA LEU A 384 34.05 30.69 -9.31
C LEU A 384 34.26 31.03 -10.79
N LEU A 385 35.35 30.54 -11.39
CA LEU A 385 35.71 30.83 -12.78
C LEU A 385 35.19 29.77 -13.75
N LEU A 386 34.52 30.23 -14.81
CA LEU A 386 34.07 29.39 -15.93
C LEU A 386 35.10 29.23 -17.05
N ASP A 387 36.15 30.04 -17.06
CA ASP A 387 37.26 29.96 -18.03
C ASP A 387 38.57 30.41 -17.36
N ASN A 388 39.70 30.28 -18.05
CA ASN A 388 41.01 30.70 -17.57
C ASN A 388 41.11 32.23 -17.46
N VAL A 389 41.84 32.70 -16.45
CA VAL A 389 42.19 34.11 -16.28
C VAL A 389 43.68 34.26 -16.52
N GLY A 390 44.06 35.13 -17.45
CA GLY A 390 45.46 35.45 -17.72
C GLY A 390 46.25 34.28 -18.31
N ASP A 391 47.53 34.53 -18.57
CA ASP A 391 48.50 33.54 -19.03
C ASP A 391 49.86 33.93 -18.45
N ALA A 392 50.60 32.95 -17.92
CA ALA A 392 51.91 33.17 -17.32
C ALA A 392 52.95 33.66 -18.35
N ASP A 393 52.75 33.32 -19.63
CA ASP A 393 53.64 33.70 -20.73
C ASP A 393 53.19 34.98 -21.45
N ALA A 394 52.06 35.58 -21.07
CA ALA A 394 51.55 36.78 -21.71
C ALA A 394 52.33 38.04 -21.32
N THR A 395 52.71 38.84 -22.33
CA THR A 395 53.39 40.13 -22.13
C THR A 395 52.46 41.23 -21.65
N ASN A 396 51.15 41.08 -21.87
CA ASN A 396 50.12 42.05 -21.46
C ASN A 396 49.15 41.41 -20.47
N VAL A 397 48.91 42.10 -19.36
CA VAL A 397 47.97 41.69 -18.32
C VAL A 397 46.58 42.26 -18.61
N PRO A 398 45.50 41.46 -18.54
CA PRO A 398 44.14 41.98 -18.59
C PRO A 398 43.88 42.96 -17.43
N ASN A 399 43.66 44.25 -17.72
CA ASN A 399 43.46 45.29 -16.69
C ASN A 399 42.32 44.95 -15.70
N ALA A 400 41.27 44.30 -16.17
CA ALA A 400 40.12 43.86 -15.36
C ALA A 400 40.54 42.91 -14.21
N TRP A 401 41.55 42.07 -14.46
CA TRP A 401 42.04 41.02 -13.57
C TRP A 401 43.40 41.33 -12.95
N ALA A 402 43.95 42.54 -13.18
CA ALA A 402 45.19 42.97 -12.58
C ALA A 402 45.05 43.20 -11.06
N ASN A 403 46.11 42.89 -10.33
CA ASN A 403 46.26 43.23 -8.92
C ASN A 403 46.46 44.74 -8.72
N ALA A 404 46.30 45.23 -7.49
CA ALA A 404 46.46 46.65 -7.18
C ALA A 404 47.91 47.17 -7.41
N ASP A 405 48.90 46.27 -7.42
CA ASP A 405 50.30 46.57 -7.75
C ASP A 405 50.61 46.49 -9.26
N GLY A 406 49.59 46.23 -10.10
CA GLY A 406 49.71 46.11 -11.55
C GLY A 406 50.24 44.75 -12.02
N THR A 407 50.49 43.80 -11.12
CA THR A 407 50.89 42.43 -11.50
C THR A 407 49.69 41.65 -12.06
N GLY A 408 49.98 40.74 -12.99
CA GLY A 408 48.96 39.85 -13.56
C GLY A 408 48.57 38.73 -12.61
N PHE A 409 47.28 38.43 -12.59
CA PHE A 409 46.74 37.24 -11.94
C PHE A 409 46.54 36.15 -12.98
N VAL A 410 46.92 34.91 -12.63
CA VAL A 410 46.75 33.73 -13.48
C VAL A 410 45.98 32.68 -12.69
N ALA A 411 44.85 32.23 -13.22
CA ALA A 411 44.03 31.16 -12.66
C ALA A 411 43.40 30.33 -13.78
N LYS A 412 43.03 29.09 -13.48
CA LYS A 412 42.46 28.17 -14.46
C LYS A 412 40.95 28.10 -14.33
N ILE A 413 40.33 27.51 -15.35
CA ILE A 413 38.93 27.08 -15.32
C ILE A 413 38.64 26.24 -14.06
N ASN A 414 37.45 26.43 -13.48
CA ASN A 414 36.95 25.77 -12.27
C ASN A 414 37.64 26.15 -10.95
N ASP A 415 38.66 27.02 -10.97
CA ASP A 415 39.26 27.55 -9.74
C ASP A 415 38.31 28.51 -9.02
N ILE A 416 38.42 28.55 -7.68
CA ILE A 416 37.76 29.58 -6.86
C ILE A 416 38.82 30.55 -6.39
N ILE A 417 38.58 31.83 -6.64
CA ILE A 417 39.50 32.91 -6.36
C ILE A 417 38.88 33.89 -5.36
N GLU A 418 39.72 34.51 -4.55
CA GLU A 418 39.32 35.52 -3.57
C GLU A 418 40.12 36.81 -3.73
N TRP A 419 39.45 37.95 -3.65
CA TRP A 419 40.10 39.26 -3.58
C TRP A 419 40.40 39.62 -2.12
N ASP A 420 41.68 39.75 -1.75
CA ASP A 420 42.07 40.10 -0.37
C ASP A 420 41.96 41.60 -0.05
N GLY A 421 41.70 42.45 -1.05
CA GLY A 421 41.72 43.91 -0.94
C GLY A 421 42.85 44.56 -1.74
N SER A 422 43.87 43.80 -2.12
CA SER A 422 45.02 44.24 -2.93
C SER A 422 45.38 43.28 -4.06
N LYS A 423 45.17 41.96 -3.89
CA LYS A 423 45.53 40.91 -4.84
C LYS A 423 44.45 39.84 -4.93
N TRP A 424 44.40 39.16 -6.08
CA TRP A 424 43.64 37.93 -6.27
C TRP A 424 44.45 36.73 -5.78
N ASN A 425 43.81 35.85 -5.02
CA ASN A 425 44.39 34.62 -4.52
C ASN A 425 43.54 33.43 -4.96
N ILE A 426 44.16 32.34 -5.40
CA ILE A 426 43.46 31.07 -5.64
C ILE A 426 43.26 30.40 -4.28
N ILE A 427 42.00 30.24 -3.87
CA ILE A 427 41.63 29.60 -2.59
C ILE A 427 41.18 28.15 -2.78
N PHE A 428 40.84 27.79 -4.01
CA PHE A 428 40.53 26.42 -4.43
C PHE A 428 41.15 26.19 -5.80
N ASP A 429 42.11 25.27 -5.87
CA ASP A 429 42.73 24.81 -7.11
C ASP A 429 42.01 23.55 -7.59
N ALA A 430 41.27 23.68 -8.70
CA ALA A 430 40.51 22.59 -9.28
C ALA A 430 41.41 21.46 -9.83
N SER A 431 42.62 21.79 -10.28
CA SER A 431 43.56 20.82 -10.86
C SER A 431 44.24 19.94 -9.80
N ALA A 432 44.35 20.44 -8.57
CA ALA A 432 44.91 19.72 -7.44
C ALA A 432 43.86 18.93 -6.63
N THR A 433 42.58 19.27 -6.76
CA THR A 433 41.51 18.71 -5.91
C THR A 433 40.96 17.40 -6.47
N THR A 434 41.04 16.33 -5.68
CA THR A 434 40.49 15.00 -6.04
C THR A 434 39.23 14.63 -5.24
N THR A 435 38.90 15.39 -4.20
CA THR A 435 37.75 15.12 -3.32
C THR A 435 36.51 15.86 -3.81
N THR A 436 35.35 15.21 -3.71
CA THR A 436 34.06 15.86 -4.01
C THR A 436 33.85 17.05 -3.08
N THR A 437 33.68 18.24 -3.66
CA THR A 437 33.54 19.50 -2.91
C THR A 437 32.19 20.13 -3.23
N TYR A 438 31.48 20.62 -2.22
CA TYR A 438 30.18 21.27 -2.39
C TYR A 438 30.28 22.76 -2.07
N ILE A 439 29.71 23.61 -2.91
CA ILE A 439 29.65 25.06 -2.69
C ILE A 439 28.28 25.60 -3.09
N THR A 440 27.84 26.64 -2.42
CA THR A 440 26.62 27.38 -2.80
C THR A 440 26.97 28.74 -3.39
N ASN A 441 26.34 29.08 -4.53
CA ASN A 441 26.38 30.42 -5.11
C ASN A 441 25.36 31.33 -4.39
N LEU A 442 25.82 32.41 -3.75
CA LEU A 442 24.95 33.32 -3.00
C LEU A 442 24.05 34.19 -3.90
N HIS A 443 24.44 34.42 -5.15
CA HIS A 443 23.64 35.19 -6.10
C HIS A 443 22.45 34.39 -6.63
N THR A 444 22.67 33.13 -7.03
CA THR A 444 21.61 32.28 -7.62
C THR A 444 20.96 31.33 -6.60
N GLN A 445 21.53 31.21 -5.40
CA GLN A 445 21.17 30.23 -4.37
C GLN A 445 21.28 28.77 -4.85
N THR A 446 22.08 28.52 -5.89
CA THR A 446 22.27 27.19 -6.46
C THR A 446 23.51 26.53 -5.87
N GLN A 447 23.36 25.27 -5.47
CA GLN A 447 24.48 24.46 -4.98
C GLN A 447 25.14 23.67 -6.13
N TYR A 448 26.46 23.70 -6.16
CA TYR A 448 27.30 22.98 -7.11
C TYR A 448 28.15 21.94 -6.40
N ARG A 449 28.44 20.85 -7.09
CA ARG A 449 29.42 19.83 -6.68
C ARG A 449 30.57 19.79 -7.66
N PHE A 450 31.79 19.79 -7.16
CA PHE A 450 32.99 19.54 -7.95
C PHE A 450 33.29 18.05 -7.95
N LYS A 451 33.33 17.43 -9.13
CA LYS A 451 33.72 16.03 -9.31
C LYS A 451 34.37 15.89 -10.69
N ASN A 452 35.34 14.98 -10.84
CA ASN A 452 35.96 14.69 -12.13
C ASN A 452 36.53 15.93 -12.87
N GLN A 453 37.05 16.92 -12.13
CA GLN A 453 37.57 18.19 -12.65
C GLN A 453 36.53 19.16 -13.25
N GLU A 454 35.25 18.97 -12.96
CA GLU A 454 34.15 19.84 -13.41
C GLU A 454 33.18 20.17 -12.28
N TRP A 455 32.54 21.35 -12.38
CA TRP A 455 31.43 21.74 -11.52
C TRP A 455 30.11 21.34 -12.16
N LEU A 456 29.34 20.53 -11.44
CA LEU A 456 28.01 20.07 -11.81
C LEU A 456 27.00 20.57 -10.78
N LEU A 457 25.72 20.63 -11.14
CA LEU A 457 24.67 20.84 -10.14
C LEU A 457 24.69 19.69 -9.12
N SER A 458 24.46 20.00 -7.84
CA SER A 458 24.67 19.05 -6.74
C SER A 458 23.81 17.78 -6.83
N ILE A 459 22.62 17.91 -7.41
CA ILE A 459 21.60 16.85 -7.56
C ILE A 459 21.39 16.39 -9.01
N ASP A 460 22.05 16.98 -9.99
CA ASP A 460 21.89 16.54 -11.38
C ASP A 460 22.70 15.28 -11.65
N GLY A 461 22.12 14.39 -12.47
CA GLY A 461 22.76 13.15 -12.89
C GLY A 461 21.79 11.97 -13.00
N ASP A 462 22.39 10.79 -13.17
CA ASP A 462 21.69 9.52 -13.24
C ASP A 462 21.52 8.92 -11.84
N TYR A 463 20.28 8.53 -11.52
CA TYR A 463 19.90 7.81 -10.32
C TYR A 463 19.53 6.37 -10.71
N PRO A 464 20.46 5.41 -10.54
CA PRO A 464 20.23 4.01 -10.91
C PRO A 464 19.09 3.36 -10.10
N VAL A 465 18.71 2.16 -10.54
CA VAL A 465 17.67 1.38 -9.86
C VAL A 465 18.04 1.19 -8.39
N GLY A 466 17.18 1.65 -7.50
CA GLY A 466 17.36 1.55 -6.06
C GLY A 466 17.90 2.77 -5.35
N THR A 467 18.33 3.78 -6.09
CA THR A 467 18.80 5.05 -5.53
C THR A 467 17.74 6.14 -5.64
N TRP A 468 16.54 5.82 -6.10
CA TRP A 468 15.41 6.74 -6.10
C TRP A 468 14.11 6.03 -5.73
N ARG A 469 13.17 6.78 -5.14
CA ARG A 469 11.81 6.31 -4.85
C ARG A 469 10.81 7.46 -4.85
N ILE A 470 9.53 7.12 -5.00
CA ILE A 470 8.42 8.07 -4.95
C ILE A 470 7.41 7.62 -3.89
N GLU A 471 6.86 8.60 -3.18
CA GLU A 471 5.75 8.46 -2.25
C GLU A 471 4.55 9.25 -2.79
N LEU A 472 3.46 8.55 -3.07
CA LEU A 472 2.20 9.15 -3.51
C LEU A 472 1.36 9.51 -2.29
N SER A 473 0.47 10.49 -2.44
CA SER A 473 -0.43 10.91 -1.35
C SER A 473 -1.52 9.85 -1.12
N GLY A 474 -1.69 9.35 0.11
CA GLY A 474 -2.81 8.43 0.43
C GLY A 474 -2.69 7.60 1.69
#